data_AF-A0A1Y5DQV0-F1
#
_entry.id   AF-A0A1Y5DQV0-F1
#
_cell.length_a   1.000
_cell.length_b   1.000
_cell.length_c   1.000
_cell.angle_alpha   90.00
_cell.angle_beta   90.00
_cell.angle_gamma   90.00
#
_symmetry.space_group_name_H-M   'P 1'
#
loop_
_entity.id
_entity.type
_entity.pdbx_description
1 polymer ?
#
loop_
_entity_poly.entity_id
_entity_poly.type
_entity_poly.pdbx_seq_one_letter_code
_entity_poly.pdbx_strand_id
1 'polypeptide(L)'
;MLKNYITRNVNLTNLDVESKRAEILKYFTTTYELFEKLFETFENDDVYYNQPEPLRHQMIFYYGHTSTFFINKLVLGKFLSKRINSQYESLFSVGVDEMSWDDLNKEHYDWPSVQETKAYRTKAKEVVIDYIKNCEFTLPITWSSPMWPIIMGIEHEKIHVETSSVLHRQIDIDLIKADSFGQECKEYGSTPINELINVPASTIKIGIEKNHEYYGWDNEYGQHEENIESFNASKYLVSNGEFLEFVIENGYSNDEFWSAEGLAWKKYRGAAHPIFWIKNGESYKYRTMTNIIDLPLNWPVDTNYLEAEAFCNWKSKKTNKNITLPSEGMWHSLVNFSNFKDEPFWDGKPNANINLEHYSSSCPVDKFKTGDFYDVVGNVWQWTTTAIDGFKGFEIHPLYDDFSVPTFDNRHNIFKGGSWASTGNETLINSRYAFRRHFPQHAGFRYIEMTQQDNTIKNSNKEDIVDQNKEAYIKAAQFAILHAENKNRALNLGCYFGSSSIELAKGFKEVIGVDFTARNVINAEQQKNQENSDNCEFWQGDSCNLKEHLTSFDLILATNNLEELYNTDSFVNTIENRLNKNGIFILQSVHNQTSDSLETLLSEKLTKIQDNVWKKI
;
A
#
# COMPACT_ATOMS: atom_id res chain seq x y z
N MET A 1 -27.89 4.89 -8.33
CA MET A 1 -26.80 4.93 -9.33
C MET A 1 -25.88 3.70 -9.22
N LEU A 2 -25.40 3.31 -8.03
CA LEU A 2 -24.38 2.26 -7.90
C LEU A 2 -24.86 0.80 -7.74
N LYS A 3 -26.17 0.54 -7.59
CA LYS A 3 -26.71 -0.81 -7.26
C LYS A 3 -26.27 -1.95 -8.19
N ASN A 4 -25.99 -1.65 -9.46
CA ASN A 4 -25.55 -2.65 -10.44
C ASN A 4 -24.04 -2.91 -10.43
N TYR A 5 -23.29 -2.13 -9.64
CA TYR A 5 -21.83 -2.17 -9.54
C TYR A 5 -21.35 -2.71 -8.19
N ILE A 6 -22.27 -3.26 -7.40
CA ILE A 6 -21.96 -3.87 -6.11
C ILE A 6 -21.72 -5.35 -6.33
N THR A 7 -20.58 -5.82 -5.84
CA THR A 7 -20.19 -7.22 -5.82
C THR A 7 -19.94 -7.69 -4.41
N ARG A 8 -19.93 -9.00 -4.24
CA ARG A 8 -19.67 -9.70 -2.99
C ARG A 8 -18.44 -10.59 -3.16
N ASN A 9 -17.73 -10.88 -2.08
CA ASN A 9 -16.50 -11.64 -2.09
C ASN A 9 -16.70 -13.01 -2.75
N VAL A 10 -15.76 -13.39 -3.63
CA VAL A 10 -15.80 -14.68 -4.32
C VAL A 10 -15.21 -15.76 -3.42
N ASN A 11 -16.02 -16.77 -3.10
CA ASN A 11 -15.52 -17.98 -2.46
C ASN A 11 -14.66 -18.78 -3.46
N LEU A 12 -13.43 -19.10 -3.13
CA LEU A 12 -12.42 -19.68 -4.01
C LEU A 12 -12.46 -21.21 -4.08
N THR A 13 -13.33 -21.87 -3.30
CA THR A 13 -13.36 -23.33 -3.13
C THR A 13 -14.63 -23.98 -3.69
N ASN A 14 -15.72 -23.23 -3.84
CA ASN A 14 -17.03 -23.76 -4.24
C ASN A 14 -17.28 -23.71 -5.77
N LEU A 15 -18.46 -24.23 -6.17
CA LEU A 15 -18.94 -24.36 -7.55
C LEU A 15 -18.13 -25.32 -8.43
N ASP A 16 -18.56 -25.52 -9.67
CA ASP A 16 -17.74 -26.11 -10.73
C ASP A 16 -16.93 -25.02 -11.47
N VAL A 17 -15.93 -25.42 -12.25
CA VAL A 17 -14.98 -24.53 -12.94
C VAL A 17 -15.70 -23.50 -13.84
N GLU A 18 -16.72 -23.90 -14.59
CA GLU A 18 -17.38 -22.98 -15.54
C GLU A 18 -18.31 -22.01 -14.83
N SER A 19 -19.02 -22.47 -13.80
CA SER A 19 -19.77 -21.59 -12.91
C SER A 19 -18.85 -20.59 -12.21
N LYS A 20 -17.67 -21.03 -11.71
CA LYS A 20 -16.67 -20.15 -11.10
C LYS A 20 -16.12 -19.12 -12.08
N ARG A 21 -15.83 -19.54 -13.31
CA ARG A 21 -15.36 -18.66 -14.38
C ARG A 21 -16.36 -17.54 -14.65
N ALA A 22 -17.65 -17.88 -14.76
CA ALA A 22 -18.71 -16.91 -14.96
C ALA A 22 -18.84 -15.92 -13.80
N GLU A 23 -18.72 -16.41 -12.56
CA GLU A 23 -18.72 -15.57 -11.36
C GLU A 23 -17.54 -14.60 -11.33
N ILE A 24 -16.32 -15.07 -11.58
CA ILE A 24 -15.10 -14.24 -11.62
C ILE A 24 -15.16 -13.22 -12.75
N LEU A 25 -15.66 -13.61 -13.93
CA LEU A 25 -15.85 -12.68 -15.04
C LEU A 25 -16.83 -11.56 -14.67
N LYS A 26 -17.91 -11.89 -13.97
CA LYS A 26 -18.85 -10.88 -13.44
C LYS A 26 -18.17 -10.01 -12.38
N TYR A 27 -17.40 -10.60 -11.48
CA TYR A 27 -16.67 -9.89 -10.43
C TYR A 27 -15.69 -8.87 -11.00
N PHE A 28 -14.91 -9.28 -12.01
CA PHE A 28 -13.99 -8.43 -12.76
C PHE A 28 -14.73 -7.31 -13.48
N THR A 29 -15.68 -7.65 -14.35
CA THR A 29 -16.36 -6.65 -15.18
C THR A 29 -17.12 -5.63 -14.35
N THR A 30 -17.75 -6.05 -13.26
CA THR A 30 -18.49 -5.15 -12.37
C THR A 30 -17.56 -4.20 -11.62
N THR A 31 -16.42 -4.69 -11.11
CA THR A 31 -15.40 -3.85 -10.44
C THR A 31 -14.78 -2.85 -11.41
N TYR A 32 -14.46 -3.29 -12.62
CA TYR A 32 -13.90 -2.43 -13.65
C TYR A 32 -14.83 -1.26 -14.01
N GLU A 33 -16.15 -1.54 -14.13
CA GLU A 33 -17.16 -0.49 -14.36
C GLU A 33 -17.38 0.43 -13.16
N LEU A 34 -17.28 -0.09 -11.92
CA LEU A 34 -17.33 0.75 -10.72
C LEU A 34 -16.19 1.77 -10.71
N PHE A 35 -14.99 1.34 -11.08
CA PHE A 35 -13.82 2.21 -11.17
C PHE A 35 -13.99 3.28 -12.27
N GLU A 36 -14.54 2.93 -13.44
CA GLU A 36 -14.92 3.93 -14.46
C GLU A 36 -15.92 4.96 -13.92
N LYS A 37 -16.95 4.51 -13.19
CA LYS A 37 -17.97 5.41 -12.62
C LYS A 37 -17.40 6.40 -11.61
N LEU A 38 -16.32 6.03 -10.91
CA LEU A 38 -15.61 6.95 -10.03
C LEU A 38 -14.97 8.09 -10.82
N PHE A 39 -14.25 7.81 -11.91
CA PHE A 39 -13.60 8.85 -12.72
C PHE A 39 -14.59 9.65 -13.58
N GLU A 40 -15.76 9.11 -13.90
CA GLU A 40 -16.84 9.85 -14.58
C GLU A 40 -17.37 11.04 -13.75
N THR A 41 -17.05 11.13 -12.46
CA THR A 41 -17.41 12.28 -11.62
C THR A 41 -16.65 13.55 -12.00
N PHE A 42 -15.55 13.46 -12.73
CA PHE A 42 -14.82 14.65 -13.18
C PHE A 42 -15.63 15.48 -14.17
N GLU A 43 -15.59 16.80 -14.02
CA GLU A 43 -16.28 17.74 -14.92
C GLU A 43 -15.72 17.71 -16.35
N ASN A 44 -14.41 17.53 -16.51
CA ASN A 44 -13.72 17.49 -17.80
C ASN A 44 -12.41 16.71 -17.72
N ASP A 45 -11.74 16.53 -18.87
CA ASP A 45 -10.52 15.74 -18.99
C ASP A 45 -9.30 16.40 -18.32
N ASP A 46 -9.29 17.72 -18.06
CA ASP A 46 -8.15 18.39 -17.39
C ASP A 46 -7.95 17.89 -15.96
N VAL A 47 -9.05 17.46 -15.31
CA VAL A 47 -9.04 16.95 -13.93
C VAL A 47 -8.17 15.69 -13.78
N TYR A 48 -8.00 14.90 -14.85
CA TYR A 48 -7.10 13.74 -14.83
C TYR A 48 -5.63 14.14 -14.58
N TYR A 49 -5.24 15.38 -14.90
CA TYR A 49 -3.87 15.86 -14.68
C TYR A 49 -3.67 16.59 -13.36
N ASN A 50 -4.73 16.68 -12.53
CA ASN A 50 -4.61 17.24 -11.19
C ASN A 50 -3.80 16.32 -10.27
N GLN A 51 -3.00 16.93 -9.40
CA GLN A 51 -2.25 16.29 -8.32
C GLN A 51 -2.80 16.78 -6.97
N PRO A 52 -3.95 16.25 -6.50
CA PRO A 52 -4.66 16.81 -5.34
C PRO A 52 -3.88 16.63 -4.03
N GLU A 53 -3.07 15.57 -3.93
CA GLU A 53 -2.15 15.34 -2.81
C GLU A 53 -0.71 15.49 -3.34
N PRO A 54 0.06 16.50 -2.90
CA PRO A 54 1.43 16.74 -3.34
C PRO A 54 2.39 15.55 -3.22
N LEU A 55 2.09 14.59 -2.34
CA LEU A 55 2.89 13.38 -2.12
C LEU A 55 2.37 12.16 -2.93
N ARG A 56 1.48 12.38 -3.90
CA ARG A 56 0.88 11.34 -4.76
C ARG A 56 1.01 11.71 -6.23
N HIS A 57 0.79 10.75 -7.13
CA HIS A 57 0.75 11.02 -8.56
C HIS A 57 -0.51 11.80 -8.98
N GLN A 58 -0.51 12.27 -10.22
CA GLN A 58 -1.69 12.85 -10.87
C GLN A 58 -2.79 11.80 -11.07
N MET A 59 -4.04 12.22 -11.20
CA MET A 59 -5.18 11.30 -11.33
C MET A 59 -5.09 10.36 -12.55
N ILE A 60 -4.42 10.76 -13.63
CA ILE A 60 -4.23 9.95 -14.83
C ILE A 60 -3.39 8.71 -14.55
N PHE A 61 -2.43 8.80 -13.62
CA PHE A 61 -1.69 7.64 -13.14
C PHE A 61 -2.64 6.60 -12.59
N TYR A 62 -3.45 6.98 -11.60
CA TYR A 62 -4.41 6.08 -10.95
C TYR A 62 -5.39 5.47 -11.97
N TYR A 63 -5.84 6.28 -12.93
CA TYR A 63 -6.71 5.80 -14.01
C TYR A 63 -6.03 4.74 -14.88
N GLY A 64 -4.78 4.92 -15.30
CA GLY A 64 -4.05 3.91 -16.10
C GLY A 64 -3.54 2.71 -15.30
N HIS A 65 -3.21 2.92 -14.03
CA HIS A 65 -2.48 2.00 -13.16
C HIS A 65 -3.16 0.65 -12.99
N THR A 66 -4.45 0.61 -12.66
CA THR A 66 -5.13 -0.66 -12.35
C THR A 66 -5.16 -1.61 -13.55
N SER A 67 -5.37 -1.07 -14.76
CA SER A 67 -5.33 -1.86 -15.99
C SER A 67 -3.92 -2.37 -16.29
N THR A 68 -2.90 -1.55 -16.08
CA THR A 68 -1.50 -1.95 -16.19
C THR A 68 -1.13 -3.03 -15.18
N PHE A 69 -1.66 -2.97 -13.97
CA PHE A 69 -1.43 -3.98 -12.94
C PHE A 69 -1.84 -5.38 -13.44
N PHE A 70 -3.06 -5.54 -13.97
CA PHE A 70 -3.50 -6.82 -14.53
C PHE A 70 -2.54 -7.37 -15.60
N ILE A 71 -2.17 -6.52 -16.56
CA ILE A 71 -1.29 -6.93 -17.66
C ILE A 71 0.09 -7.31 -17.13
N ASN A 72 0.66 -6.51 -16.23
CA ASN A 72 1.96 -6.80 -15.63
C ASN A 72 1.97 -8.10 -14.83
N LYS A 73 0.95 -8.37 -14.02
CA LYS A 73 0.87 -9.63 -13.25
C LYS A 73 0.68 -10.85 -14.14
N LEU A 74 -0.10 -10.74 -15.23
CA LEU A 74 -0.26 -11.81 -16.20
C LEU A 74 1.02 -12.06 -17.03
N VAL A 75 1.77 -11.02 -17.38
CA VAL A 75 3.08 -11.15 -18.05
C VAL A 75 4.11 -11.75 -17.11
N LEU A 76 4.19 -11.27 -15.86
CA LEU A 76 5.10 -11.79 -14.83
C LEU A 76 4.85 -13.28 -14.54
N GLY A 77 3.57 -13.66 -14.43
CA GLY A 77 3.14 -15.05 -14.29
C GLY A 77 3.31 -15.91 -15.56
N LYS A 78 3.85 -15.35 -16.65
CA LYS A 78 4.02 -16.00 -17.96
C LYS A 78 2.72 -16.50 -18.59
N PHE A 79 1.59 -15.92 -18.19
CA PHE A 79 0.26 -16.20 -18.73
C PHE A 79 -0.03 -15.40 -20.02
N LEU A 80 0.62 -14.25 -20.18
CA LEU A 80 0.66 -13.49 -21.42
C LEU A 80 2.08 -13.45 -21.97
N SER A 81 2.24 -13.77 -23.25
CA SER A 81 3.54 -13.76 -23.94
C SER A 81 3.88 -12.40 -24.57
N LYS A 82 2.91 -11.49 -24.64
CA LYS A 82 3.06 -10.15 -25.23
C LYS A 82 2.39 -9.09 -24.39
N ARG A 83 3.08 -7.96 -24.27
CA ARG A 83 2.57 -6.70 -23.72
C ARG A 83 1.61 -6.05 -24.72
N ILE A 84 0.67 -5.25 -24.22
CA ILE A 84 -0.23 -4.42 -25.02
C ILE A 84 0.50 -3.16 -25.44
N ASN A 85 1.09 -2.46 -24.46
CA ASN A 85 1.91 -1.27 -24.67
C ASN A 85 2.96 -1.20 -23.56
N SER A 86 4.19 -1.62 -23.85
CA SER A 86 5.27 -1.68 -22.86
C SER A 86 5.63 -0.33 -22.25
N GLN A 87 5.44 0.77 -22.99
CA GLN A 87 5.70 2.12 -22.47
C GLN A 87 4.66 2.49 -21.40
N TYR A 88 3.37 2.30 -21.68
CA TYR A 88 2.31 2.58 -20.69
C TYR A 88 2.36 1.63 -19.51
N GLU A 89 2.68 0.36 -19.77
CA GLU A 89 2.81 -0.65 -18.73
C GLU A 89 3.98 -0.39 -17.80
N SER A 90 5.01 0.35 -18.25
CA SER A 90 6.11 0.84 -17.41
C SER A 90 5.76 2.17 -16.74
N LEU A 91 5.14 3.10 -17.48
CA LEU A 91 4.80 4.44 -17.00
C LEU A 91 3.80 4.37 -15.84
N PHE A 92 2.79 3.53 -15.97
CA PHE A 92 1.76 3.33 -14.95
C PHE A 92 2.13 2.25 -13.93
N SER A 93 3.30 1.60 -14.00
CA SER A 93 3.74 0.61 -13.00
C SER A 93 4.62 1.18 -11.91
N VAL A 94 5.12 2.42 -12.07
CA VAL A 94 5.89 3.10 -11.02
C VAL A 94 4.92 3.35 -9.87
N GLY A 95 4.91 2.47 -8.88
CA GLY A 95 4.23 2.74 -7.63
C GLY A 95 4.80 4.02 -7.05
N VAL A 96 3.95 4.90 -6.51
CA VAL A 96 4.43 5.88 -5.54
C VAL A 96 4.91 5.05 -4.37
N ASP A 97 6.22 4.89 -4.25
CA ASP A 97 6.78 4.36 -3.03
C ASP A 97 6.37 5.34 -1.91
N GLU A 98 5.45 4.91 -1.05
CA GLU A 98 5.06 5.67 0.15
C GLU A 98 6.26 5.91 1.09
N MET A 99 7.41 5.31 0.78
CA MET A 99 8.70 5.44 1.45
C MET A 99 9.63 6.49 0.85
N SER A 100 9.50 6.82 -0.43
CA SER A 100 10.42 7.71 -1.13
C SER A 100 9.78 9.07 -1.34
N TRP A 101 10.17 10.02 -0.49
CA TRP A 101 9.77 11.43 -0.58
C TRP A 101 10.42 12.15 -1.77
N ASP A 102 11.30 11.47 -2.53
CA ASP A 102 12.26 12.09 -3.44
C ASP A 102 12.00 11.85 -4.93
N ASP A 103 11.01 11.03 -5.33
CA ASP A 103 10.79 10.68 -6.75
C ASP A 103 9.61 11.41 -7.44
N LEU A 104 9.12 12.52 -6.85
CA LEU A 104 8.16 13.42 -7.49
C LEU A 104 8.84 14.57 -8.22
N ASN A 105 9.93 14.26 -8.94
CA ASN A 105 10.56 15.24 -9.80
C ASN A 105 9.61 15.51 -10.99
N LYS A 106 8.91 16.64 -10.95
CA LYS A 106 7.81 17.01 -11.86
C LYS A 106 8.22 17.16 -13.33
N GLU A 107 9.50 17.11 -13.64
CA GLU A 107 10.01 17.46 -14.96
C GLU A 107 9.97 16.32 -16.00
N HIS A 108 9.66 15.06 -15.65
CA HIS A 108 9.92 13.91 -16.56
C HIS A 108 8.82 12.83 -16.61
N TYR A 109 7.52 13.16 -16.61
CA TYR A 109 6.47 12.20 -16.96
C TYR A 109 5.71 12.64 -18.21
N ASP A 110 5.93 11.92 -19.32
CA ASP A 110 5.20 12.09 -20.59
C ASP A 110 3.87 11.31 -20.52
N TRP A 111 2.92 11.85 -19.74
CA TRP A 111 1.62 11.21 -19.57
C TRP A 111 0.86 11.15 -20.91
N PRO A 112 0.28 10.00 -21.29
CA PRO A 112 -0.58 9.92 -22.46
C PRO A 112 -1.80 10.82 -22.31
N SER A 113 -2.48 11.11 -23.42
CA SER A 113 -3.77 11.78 -23.38
C SER A 113 -4.81 10.93 -22.63
N VAL A 114 -5.86 11.56 -22.12
CA VAL A 114 -6.99 10.84 -21.51
C VAL A 114 -7.61 9.86 -22.50
N GLN A 115 -7.70 10.21 -23.79
CA GLN A 115 -8.22 9.30 -24.83
C GLN A 115 -7.31 8.09 -25.07
N GLU A 116 -6.00 8.28 -25.13
CA GLU A 116 -5.05 7.17 -25.26
C GLU A 116 -5.07 6.25 -24.03
N THR A 117 -5.18 6.82 -22.83
CA THR A 117 -5.32 6.06 -21.59
C THR A 117 -6.63 5.25 -21.59
N LYS A 118 -7.76 5.86 -21.99
CA LYS A 118 -9.06 5.18 -22.17
C LYS A 118 -8.96 4.03 -23.19
N ALA A 119 -8.28 4.25 -24.31
CA ALA A 119 -8.08 3.24 -25.34
C ALA A 119 -7.23 2.06 -24.84
N TYR A 120 -6.15 2.35 -24.11
CA TYR A 120 -5.33 1.32 -23.48
C TYR A 120 -6.11 0.51 -22.44
N ARG A 121 -6.83 1.18 -21.53
CA ARG A 121 -7.71 0.54 -20.55
C ARG A 121 -8.73 -0.40 -21.22
N THR A 122 -9.41 0.09 -22.26
CA THR A 122 -10.35 -0.74 -23.05
C THR A 122 -9.67 -1.99 -23.60
N LYS A 123 -8.46 -1.86 -24.17
CA LYS A 123 -7.69 -2.99 -24.69
C LYS A 123 -7.26 -3.96 -23.60
N ALA A 124 -6.80 -3.45 -22.45
CA ALA A 124 -6.43 -4.26 -21.30
C ALA A 124 -7.62 -5.06 -20.76
N LYS A 125 -8.79 -4.42 -20.63
CA LYS A 125 -10.04 -5.09 -20.25
C LYS A 125 -10.41 -6.23 -21.20
N GLU A 126 -10.31 -6.01 -22.51
CA GLU A 126 -10.57 -7.06 -23.51
C GLU A 126 -9.64 -8.25 -23.33
N VAL A 127 -8.34 -8.00 -23.14
CA VAL A 127 -7.32 -9.05 -22.93
C VAL A 127 -7.60 -9.83 -21.64
N VAL A 128 -7.95 -9.15 -20.55
CA VAL A 128 -8.29 -9.80 -19.28
C VAL A 128 -9.57 -10.62 -19.39
N ILE A 129 -10.61 -10.12 -20.07
CA ILE A 129 -11.85 -10.88 -20.33
C ILE A 129 -11.54 -12.14 -21.14
N ASP A 130 -10.73 -12.02 -22.20
CA ASP A 130 -10.34 -13.15 -23.04
C ASP A 130 -9.54 -14.18 -22.23
N TYR A 131 -8.60 -13.73 -21.40
CA TYR A 131 -7.87 -14.60 -20.49
C TYR A 131 -8.80 -15.35 -19.53
N ILE A 132 -9.70 -14.64 -18.84
CA ILE A 132 -10.68 -15.24 -17.91
C ILE A 132 -11.55 -16.26 -18.63
N LYS A 133 -11.94 -16.03 -19.88
CA LYS A 133 -12.80 -16.95 -20.63
C LYS A 133 -12.09 -18.24 -21.05
N ASN A 134 -10.78 -18.17 -21.31
CA ASN A 134 -10.06 -19.26 -21.97
C ASN A 134 -9.03 -19.96 -21.08
N CYS A 135 -8.62 -19.39 -19.94
CA CYS A 135 -7.58 -20.00 -19.11
C CYS A 135 -8.07 -21.32 -18.48
N GLU A 136 -7.23 -22.36 -18.52
CA GLU A 136 -7.53 -23.60 -17.82
C GLU A 136 -7.12 -23.47 -16.35
N PHE A 137 -8.00 -23.85 -15.43
CA PHE A 137 -7.73 -23.85 -14.00
C PHE A 137 -8.55 -24.92 -13.27
N THR A 138 -8.15 -25.23 -12.04
CA THR A 138 -8.84 -26.18 -11.15
C THR A 138 -9.26 -25.49 -9.86
N LEU A 139 -10.24 -26.07 -9.18
CA LEU A 139 -10.63 -25.67 -7.83
C LEU A 139 -9.91 -26.53 -6.77
N PRO A 140 -9.59 -25.97 -5.59
CA PRO A 140 -9.75 -24.56 -5.22
C PRO A 140 -8.75 -23.62 -5.93
N ILE A 141 -9.09 -22.33 -6.05
CA ILE A 141 -8.16 -21.31 -6.55
C ILE A 141 -7.18 -20.95 -5.42
N THR A 142 -5.93 -21.35 -5.56
CA THR A 142 -4.81 -21.05 -4.64
C THR A 142 -3.79 -20.12 -5.30
N TRP A 143 -2.74 -19.68 -4.58
CA TRP A 143 -1.68 -18.80 -5.12
C TRP A 143 -1.03 -19.30 -6.42
N SER A 144 -0.96 -20.63 -6.61
CA SER A 144 -0.40 -21.24 -7.82
C SER A 144 -1.40 -21.34 -8.97
N SER A 145 -2.67 -20.98 -8.76
CA SER A 145 -3.71 -21.07 -9.77
C SER A 145 -3.50 -20.00 -10.85
N PRO A 146 -3.67 -20.34 -12.14
CA PRO A 146 -3.69 -19.36 -13.22
C PRO A 146 -4.75 -18.25 -13.05
N MET A 147 -5.78 -18.51 -12.25
CA MET A 147 -6.84 -17.53 -11.96
C MET A 147 -6.47 -16.57 -10.81
N TRP A 148 -5.44 -16.88 -10.01
CA TRP A 148 -5.06 -16.07 -8.86
C TRP A 148 -4.69 -14.61 -9.20
N PRO A 149 -3.80 -14.34 -10.19
CA PRO A 149 -3.50 -12.95 -10.58
C PRO A 149 -4.70 -12.16 -11.08
N ILE A 150 -5.78 -12.81 -11.53
CA ILE A 150 -7.04 -12.12 -11.85
C ILE A 150 -7.74 -11.65 -10.58
N ILE A 151 -7.93 -12.53 -9.59
CA ILE A 151 -8.56 -12.13 -8.32
C ILE A 151 -7.71 -11.05 -7.64
N MET A 152 -6.39 -11.23 -7.60
CA MET A 152 -5.46 -10.22 -7.09
C MET A 152 -5.64 -8.87 -7.79
N GLY A 153 -5.74 -8.84 -9.12
CA GLY A 153 -5.95 -7.60 -9.85
C GLY A 153 -7.30 -6.95 -9.55
N ILE A 154 -8.36 -7.75 -9.33
CA ILE A 154 -9.68 -7.23 -8.95
C ILE A 154 -9.62 -6.59 -7.56
N GLU A 155 -9.04 -7.29 -6.57
CA GLU A 155 -8.90 -6.75 -5.21
C GLU A 155 -7.97 -5.54 -5.16
N HIS A 156 -6.91 -5.53 -5.98
CA HIS A 156 -6.06 -4.36 -6.15
C HIS A 156 -6.82 -3.16 -6.76
N GLU A 157 -7.65 -3.37 -7.78
CA GLU A 157 -8.49 -2.30 -8.33
C GLU A 157 -9.50 -1.78 -7.31
N LYS A 158 -10.00 -2.62 -6.39
CA LYS A 158 -10.87 -2.20 -5.29
C LYS A 158 -10.17 -1.28 -4.29
N ILE A 159 -8.91 -1.58 -3.92
CA ILE A 159 -8.05 -0.65 -3.16
C ILE A 159 -7.98 0.71 -3.84
N HIS A 160 -7.86 0.70 -5.17
CA HIS A 160 -7.80 1.92 -5.96
C HIS A 160 -9.14 2.64 -6.14
N VAL A 161 -10.28 1.95 -6.06
CA VAL A 161 -11.61 2.59 -5.95
C VAL A 161 -11.62 3.44 -4.68
N GLU A 162 -11.26 2.87 -3.54
CA GLU A 162 -11.28 3.57 -2.26
C GLU A 162 -10.21 4.68 -2.19
N THR A 163 -8.97 4.37 -2.55
CA THR A 163 -7.87 5.36 -2.52
C THR A 163 -8.16 6.53 -3.46
N SER A 164 -8.69 6.27 -4.66
CA SER A 164 -9.03 7.34 -5.60
C SER A 164 -10.18 8.20 -5.08
N SER A 165 -11.19 7.63 -4.40
CA SER A 165 -12.30 8.44 -3.85
C SER A 165 -11.84 9.40 -2.76
N VAL A 166 -10.81 9.05 -1.99
CA VAL A 166 -10.14 9.98 -1.05
C VAL A 166 -9.46 11.13 -1.81
N LEU A 167 -8.76 10.83 -2.90
CA LEU A 167 -8.09 11.86 -3.72
C LEU A 167 -9.11 12.77 -4.43
N HIS A 168 -10.25 12.24 -4.88
CA HIS A 168 -11.32 13.03 -5.48
C HIS A 168 -11.91 14.06 -4.50
N ARG A 169 -12.01 13.73 -3.20
CA ARG A 169 -12.42 14.69 -2.15
C ARG A 169 -11.45 15.86 -1.99
N GLN A 170 -10.19 15.69 -2.35
CA GLN A 170 -9.15 16.72 -2.27
C GLN A 170 -9.06 17.57 -3.55
N ILE A 171 -9.77 17.19 -4.62
CA ILE A 171 -9.94 18.03 -5.81
C ILE A 171 -10.97 19.12 -5.49
N ASP A 172 -10.74 20.31 -6.05
CA ASP A 172 -11.68 21.42 -6.01
C ASP A 172 -13.10 20.94 -6.36
N ILE A 173 -14.08 21.34 -5.55
CA ILE A 173 -15.47 20.89 -5.71
C ILE A 173 -16.02 21.29 -7.07
N ASP A 174 -15.60 22.43 -7.63
CA ASP A 174 -16.09 22.93 -8.93
C ASP A 174 -15.62 22.08 -10.12
N LEU A 175 -14.70 21.14 -9.89
CA LEU A 175 -14.20 20.18 -10.88
C LEU A 175 -14.81 18.78 -10.71
N ILE A 176 -15.73 18.60 -9.76
CA ILE A 176 -16.44 17.36 -9.47
C ILE A 176 -17.95 17.56 -9.68
N LYS A 177 -18.56 16.71 -10.49
CA LYS A 177 -20.00 16.68 -10.73
C LYS A 177 -20.76 16.36 -9.45
N ALA A 178 -21.66 17.25 -9.06
CA ALA A 178 -22.53 17.04 -7.92
C ALA A 178 -23.44 15.81 -8.10
N ASP A 179 -23.67 15.07 -7.01
CA ASP A 179 -24.54 13.89 -6.96
C ASP A 179 -24.24 12.79 -8.00
N SER A 180 -23.02 12.74 -8.55
CA SER A 180 -22.68 11.86 -9.66
C SER A 180 -22.18 10.47 -9.23
N PHE A 181 -22.13 10.18 -7.93
CA PHE A 181 -21.62 8.90 -7.41
C PHE A 181 -22.46 8.39 -6.24
N GLY A 182 -23.33 7.43 -6.56
CA GLY A 182 -24.12 6.74 -5.54
C GLY A 182 -25.20 7.59 -4.90
N GLN A 183 -25.43 7.37 -3.62
CA GLN A 183 -26.39 8.12 -2.82
C GLN A 183 -25.73 8.43 -1.47
N GLU A 184 -25.52 9.71 -1.18
CA GLU A 184 -25.03 10.18 0.10
C GLU A 184 -26.10 10.05 1.19
N CYS A 185 -25.68 9.88 2.44
CA CYS A 185 -26.56 9.85 3.59
C CYS A 185 -27.21 11.23 3.80
N LYS A 186 -28.51 11.26 4.10
CA LYS A 186 -29.27 12.50 4.37
C LYS A 186 -29.77 12.57 5.82
N GLU A 187 -29.23 11.73 6.68
CA GLU A 187 -29.59 11.66 8.09
C GLU A 187 -28.60 12.48 8.91
N TYR A 188 -29.11 13.48 9.62
CA TYR A 188 -28.34 14.43 10.40
C TYR A 188 -28.95 14.55 11.80
N GLY A 189 -28.12 14.84 12.79
CA GLY A 189 -28.55 14.93 14.18
C GLY A 189 -27.57 15.69 15.05
N SER A 190 -27.94 15.84 16.32
CA SER A 190 -27.06 16.39 17.36
C SER A 190 -25.89 15.47 17.65
N THR A 191 -24.80 16.02 18.16
CA THR A 191 -23.63 15.25 18.64
C THR A 191 -24.07 14.14 19.61
N PRO A 192 -23.81 12.86 19.29
CA PRO A 192 -24.04 11.77 20.23
C PRO A 192 -23.04 11.84 21.37
N ILE A 193 -23.50 11.61 22.60
CA ILE A 193 -22.61 11.54 23.77
C ILE A 193 -22.08 10.11 23.85
N ASN A 194 -20.76 9.99 23.80
CA ASN A 194 -20.10 8.70 23.82
C ASN A 194 -20.03 8.14 25.25
N GLU A 195 -20.34 6.85 25.41
CA GLU A 195 -20.19 6.11 26.65
C GLU A 195 -19.11 5.03 26.50
N LEU A 196 -18.50 4.63 27.60
CA LEU A 196 -17.47 3.59 27.63
C LEU A 196 -18.11 2.25 28.05
N ILE A 197 -17.95 1.23 27.22
CA ILE A 197 -18.43 -0.13 27.45
C ILE A 197 -17.23 -1.02 27.74
N ASN A 198 -17.32 -1.82 28.81
CA ASN A 198 -16.28 -2.78 29.16
C ASN A 198 -16.25 -3.94 28.17
N VAL A 199 -15.09 -4.16 27.55
CA VAL A 199 -14.77 -5.37 26.78
C VAL A 199 -13.95 -6.28 27.70
N PRO A 200 -14.42 -7.49 28.00
CA PRO A 200 -13.73 -8.41 28.90
C PRO A 200 -12.41 -8.88 28.29
N ALA A 201 -11.48 -9.29 29.15
CA ALA A 201 -10.22 -9.90 28.72
C ALA A 201 -10.50 -11.12 27.83
N SER A 202 -9.70 -11.29 26.78
CA SER A 202 -9.86 -12.39 25.82
C SER A 202 -8.55 -12.78 25.17
N THR A 203 -8.48 -13.98 24.62
CA THR A 203 -7.38 -14.40 23.75
C THR A 203 -7.87 -14.30 22.31
N ILE A 204 -7.16 -13.53 21.48
CA ILE A 204 -7.44 -13.46 20.05
C ILE A 204 -6.50 -14.39 19.28
N LYS A 205 -7.02 -15.00 18.22
CA LYS A 205 -6.26 -15.79 17.25
C LYS A 205 -6.62 -15.26 15.88
N ILE A 206 -5.63 -14.68 15.20
CA ILE A 206 -5.80 -14.02 13.90
C ILE A 206 -4.76 -14.56 12.91
N GLY A 207 -5.05 -14.36 11.63
CA GLY A 207 -4.32 -14.96 10.52
C GLY A 207 -5.15 -16.01 9.80
N ILE A 208 -5.07 -16.02 8.47
CA ILE A 208 -5.79 -16.98 7.62
C ILE A 208 -4.86 -18.12 7.17
N GLU A 209 -5.47 -19.28 6.93
CA GLU A 209 -4.76 -20.45 6.39
C GLU A 209 -4.65 -20.39 4.85
N LYS A 210 -3.69 -21.12 4.27
CA LYS A 210 -3.49 -21.16 2.80
C LYS A 210 -4.68 -21.72 2.01
N ASN A 211 -5.58 -22.45 2.67
CA ASN A 211 -6.81 -23.01 2.12
C ASN A 211 -8.06 -22.17 2.47
N HIS A 212 -7.88 -20.94 2.97
CA HIS A 212 -8.99 -20.05 3.29
C HIS A 212 -9.91 -19.85 2.09
N GLU A 213 -11.21 -19.76 2.34
CA GLU A 213 -12.22 -19.76 1.29
C GLU A 213 -12.31 -18.44 0.52
N TYR A 214 -11.77 -17.34 1.05
CA TYR A 214 -11.79 -16.03 0.41
C TYR A 214 -10.37 -15.53 0.16
N TYR A 215 -10.23 -14.62 -0.80
CA TYR A 215 -8.97 -13.96 -1.06
C TYR A 215 -8.47 -13.21 0.17
N GLY A 216 -7.18 -13.35 0.46
CA GLY A 216 -6.45 -12.54 1.42
C GLY A 216 -5.09 -12.14 0.87
N TRP A 217 -4.59 -10.98 1.28
CA TRP A 217 -3.24 -10.53 0.97
C TRP A 217 -2.20 -11.33 1.74
N ASP A 218 -0.96 -11.32 1.28
CA ASP A 218 0.13 -12.10 1.87
C ASP A 218 0.34 -11.84 3.37
N ASN A 219 0.17 -10.59 3.83
CA ASN A 219 0.27 -10.20 5.24
C ASN A 219 -0.86 -10.73 6.14
N GLU A 220 -1.93 -11.29 5.57
CA GLU A 220 -3.04 -11.89 6.31
C GLU A 220 -2.78 -13.36 6.64
N TYR A 221 -1.88 -14.03 5.91
CA TYR A 221 -1.56 -15.43 6.16
C TYR A 221 -0.60 -15.61 7.32
N GLY A 222 -0.68 -16.79 7.95
CA GLY A 222 0.14 -17.15 9.09
C GLY A 222 -0.69 -17.20 10.35
N GLN A 223 -0.01 -17.17 11.49
CA GLN A 223 -0.66 -17.30 12.79
C GLN A 223 -0.17 -16.22 13.74
N HIS A 224 -1.12 -15.61 14.45
CA HIS A 224 -0.86 -14.70 15.53
C HIS A 224 -1.85 -14.95 16.67
N GLU A 225 -1.32 -15.01 17.89
CA GLU A 225 -2.11 -15.22 19.11
C GLU A 225 -1.65 -14.20 20.15
N GLU A 226 -2.60 -13.46 20.71
CA GLU A 226 -2.36 -12.40 21.69
C GLU A 226 -3.37 -12.51 22.83
N ASN A 227 -2.91 -12.31 24.07
CA ASN A 227 -3.80 -12.16 25.22
C ASN A 227 -4.09 -10.68 25.44
N ILE A 228 -5.37 -10.33 25.40
CA ILE A 228 -5.86 -8.97 25.54
C ILE A 228 -6.50 -8.83 26.91
N GLU A 229 -5.97 -7.90 27.71
CA GLU A 229 -6.55 -7.52 29.00
C GLU A 229 -7.90 -6.81 28.83
N SER A 230 -8.71 -6.75 29.89
CA SER A 230 -9.98 -6.02 29.81
C SER A 230 -9.76 -4.50 29.67
N PHE A 231 -10.51 -3.87 28.78
CA PHE A 231 -10.47 -2.43 28.52
C PHE A 231 -11.89 -1.88 28.39
N ASN A 232 -12.05 -0.56 28.48
CA ASN A 232 -13.33 0.05 28.12
C ASN A 232 -13.21 0.72 26.76
N ALA A 233 -14.14 0.48 25.84
CA ALA A 233 -14.16 1.12 24.53
C ALA A 233 -15.31 2.10 24.41
N SER A 234 -15.09 3.20 23.69
CA SER A 234 -16.19 4.09 23.29
C SER A 234 -17.25 3.30 22.51
N LYS A 235 -18.52 3.59 22.77
CA LYS A 235 -19.67 2.93 22.15
C LYS A 235 -19.82 3.27 20.68
N TYR A 236 -19.65 4.54 20.35
CA TYR A 236 -19.68 5.07 19.00
C TYR A 236 -18.25 5.39 18.55
N LEU A 237 -18.02 5.39 17.23
CA LEU A 237 -16.85 6.06 16.67
C LEU A 237 -16.86 7.54 17.09
N VAL A 238 -15.68 8.18 17.12
CA VAL A 238 -15.61 9.62 17.42
C VAL A 238 -16.33 10.39 16.33
N SER A 239 -17.36 11.14 16.74
CA SER A 239 -18.17 11.93 15.83
C SER A 239 -17.50 13.27 15.49
N ASN A 240 -17.91 13.90 14.39
CA ASN A 240 -17.49 15.27 14.07
C ASN A 240 -17.79 16.24 15.21
N GLY A 241 -18.93 16.09 15.87
CA GLY A 241 -19.32 16.95 16.99
C GLY A 241 -18.45 16.74 18.23
N GLU A 242 -18.04 15.50 18.51
CA GLU A 242 -17.11 15.20 19.59
C GLU A 242 -15.70 15.73 19.27
N PHE A 243 -15.24 15.55 18.04
CA PHE A 243 -13.94 16.08 17.60
C PHE A 243 -13.93 17.62 17.52
N LEU A 244 -15.07 18.24 17.25
CA LEU A 244 -15.20 19.70 17.24
C LEU A 244 -14.88 20.30 18.62
N GLU A 245 -15.16 19.60 19.73
CA GLU A 245 -14.73 20.03 21.06
C GLU A 245 -13.21 20.14 21.15
N PHE A 246 -12.47 19.14 20.64
CA PHE A 246 -11.01 19.16 20.59
C PHE A 246 -10.50 20.36 19.78
N VAL A 247 -11.11 20.64 18.63
CA VAL A 247 -10.76 21.80 17.78
C VAL A 247 -10.99 23.12 18.52
N ILE A 248 -12.16 23.30 19.15
CA ILE A 248 -12.55 24.53 19.86
C ILE A 248 -11.70 24.75 21.12
N GLU A 249 -11.29 23.68 21.80
CA GLU A 249 -10.42 23.74 22.97
C GLU A 249 -8.92 23.85 22.62
N ASN A 250 -8.61 24.41 21.44
CA ASN A 250 -7.25 24.66 20.95
C ASN A 250 -6.42 23.39 20.71
N GLY A 251 -7.06 22.26 20.38
CA GLY A 251 -6.38 20.99 20.12
C GLY A 251 -5.28 21.04 19.06
N TYR A 252 -5.51 21.76 17.95
CA TYR A 252 -4.49 21.97 16.91
C TYR A 252 -3.45 23.02 17.29
N SER A 253 -3.79 24.00 18.12
CA SER A 253 -2.87 25.07 18.52
C SER A 253 -2.01 24.72 19.74
N ASN A 254 -2.33 23.64 20.44
CA ASN A 254 -1.61 23.19 21.62
C ASN A 254 -0.71 22.00 21.29
N ASP A 255 0.60 22.24 21.27
CA ASP A 255 1.61 21.24 20.91
C ASP A 255 1.72 20.10 21.92
N GLU A 256 1.23 20.26 23.16
CA GLU A 256 1.36 19.25 24.22
C GLU A 256 0.62 17.94 23.90
N PHE A 257 -0.37 17.99 23.01
CA PHE A 257 -1.17 16.82 22.64
C PHE A 257 -0.54 15.99 21.52
N TRP A 258 0.48 16.51 20.84
CA TRP A 258 1.00 15.91 19.61
C TRP A 258 2.32 15.19 19.88
N SER A 259 2.49 14.01 19.27
CA SER A 259 3.80 13.37 19.18
C SER A 259 4.75 14.20 18.30
N ALA A 260 6.05 13.89 18.36
CA ALA A 260 7.04 14.58 17.52
C ALA A 260 6.72 14.46 16.01
N GLU A 261 6.25 13.30 15.56
CA GLU A 261 5.78 13.11 14.18
C GLU A 261 4.52 13.93 13.89
N GLY A 262 3.55 13.93 14.81
CA GLY A 262 2.37 14.77 14.73
C GLY A 262 2.68 16.26 14.58
N LEU A 263 3.63 16.77 15.36
CA LEU A 263 4.09 18.16 15.27
C LEU A 263 4.77 18.46 13.93
N ALA A 264 5.62 17.56 13.44
CA ALA A 264 6.27 17.72 12.14
C ALA A 264 5.25 17.77 11.00
N TRP A 265 4.28 16.85 10.99
CA TRP A 265 3.18 16.83 10.03
C TRP A 265 2.32 18.10 10.12
N LYS A 266 1.87 18.46 11.32
CA LYS A 266 1.01 19.63 11.56
C LYS A 266 1.69 20.90 11.06
N LYS A 267 3.00 21.05 11.33
CA LYS A 267 3.81 22.16 10.83
C LYS A 267 3.95 22.15 9.31
N TYR A 268 4.22 20.99 8.71
CA TYR A 268 4.35 20.85 7.26
C TYR A 268 3.04 21.19 6.53
N ARG A 269 1.90 20.69 7.02
CA ARG A 269 0.57 20.92 6.42
C ARG A 269 -0.04 22.26 6.78
N GLY A 270 0.38 22.90 7.88
CA GLY A 270 -0.35 24.03 8.46
C GLY A 270 -1.76 23.66 8.93
N ALA A 271 -1.94 22.43 9.41
CA ALA A 271 -3.25 21.88 9.75
C ALA A 271 -3.86 22.59 10.98
N ALA A 272 -5.14 22.97 10.88
CA ALA A 272 -5.91 23.63 11.96
C ALA A 272 -7.26 22.94 12.28
N HIS A 273 -7.63 21.94 11.48
CA HIS A 273 -8.82 21.12 11.57
C HIS A 273 -8.64 19.91 10.62
N PRO A 274 -9.52 18.88 10.69
CA PRO A 274 -9.48 17.76 9.77
C PRO A 274 -9.53 18.19 8.30
N ILE A 275 -8.86 17.42 7.44
CA ILE A 275 -8.62 17.79 6.03
C ILE A 275 -9.91 18.00 5.21
N PHE A 276 -10.97 17.27 5.54
CA PHE A 276 -12.26 17.36 4.83
C PHE A 276 -13.25 18.32 5.48
N TRP A 277 -12.83 19.06 6.50
CA TRP A 277 -13.59 20.19 7.01
C TRP A 277 -13.20 21.45 6.25
N ILE A 278 -14.18 22.29 5.94
CA ILE A 278 -13.97 23.57 5.26
C ILE A 278 -14.41 24.67 6.22
N LYS A 279 -13.49 25.56 6.60
CA LYS A 279 -13.80 26.68 7.50
C LYS A 279 -14.82 27.62 6.84
N ASN A 280 -15.90 27.94 7.55
CA ASN A 280 -16.96 28.83 7.07
C ASN A 280 -17.40 29.80 8.19
N GLY A 281 -16.72 30.94 8.28
CA GLY A 281 -16.88 31.88 9.40
C GLY A 281 -16.48 31.22 10.72
N GLU A 282 -17.38 31.24 11.71
CA GLU A 282 -17.18 30.55 13.00
C GLU A 282 -17.48 29.05 12.92
N SER A 283 -18.19 28.61 11.87
CA SER A 283 -18.62 27.22 11.65
C SER A 283 -17.69 26.44 10.70
N TYR A 284 -18.03 25.18 10.46
CA TYR A 284 -17.39 24.33 9.45
C TYR A 284 -18.44 23.73 8.51
N LYS A 285 -18.04 23.55 7.26
CA LYS A 285 -18.69 22.68 6.28
C LYS A 285 -17.92 21.37 6.15
N TYR A 286 -18.50 20.38 5.51
CA TYR A 286 -17.89 19.07 5.30
C TYR A 286 -17.84 18.70 3.82
N ARG A 287 -16.66 18.24 3.37
CA ARG A 287 -16.40 17.77 2.02
C ARG A 287 -16.69 16.26 1.92
N THR A 288 -17.86 15.95 1.37
CA THR A 288 -18.18 14.58 0.88
C THR A 288 -17.46 14.34 -0.45
N MET A 289 -17.70 13.20 -1.12
CA MET A 289 -17.09 12.93 -2.42
C MET A 289 -17.60 13.86 -3.52
N THR A 290 -18.92 14.12 -3.59
CA THR A 290 -19.50 14.94 -4.66
C THR A 290 -20.11 16.27 -4.22
N ASN A 291 -20.20 16.52 -2.91
CA ASN A 291 -20.88 17.70 -2.37
C ASN A 291 -20.11 18.38 -1.23
N ILE A 292 -20.46 19.65 -0.96
CA ILE A 292 -20.16 20.34 0.28
C ILE A 292 -21.46 20.51 1.07
N ILE A 293 -21.48 20.00 2.30
CA ILE A 293 -22.65 20.04 3.19
C ILE A 293 -22.31 20.76 4.51
N ASP A 294 -23.32 21.09 5.31
CA ASP A 294 -23.09 21.51 6.70
C ASP A 294 -22.39 20.39 7.48
N LEU A 295 -21.47 20.73 8.39
CA LEU A 295 -20.73 19.75 9.18
C LEU A 295 -21.72 18.82 9.93
N PRO A 296 -21.80 17.52 9.57
CA PRO A 296 -22.75 16.61 10.19
C PRO A 296 -22.20 16.14 11.53
N LEU A 297 -22.66 16.76 12.62
CA LEU A 297 -22.11 16.57 13.98
C LEU A 297 -22.20 15.13 14.49
N ASN A 298 -23.15 14.33 14.00
CA ASN A 298 -23.34 12.94 14.40
C ASN A 298 -22.70 11.91 13.45
N TRP A 299 -22.02 12.34 12.38
CA TRP A 299 -21.24 11.44 11.52
C TRP A 299 -19.84 11.24 12.10
N PRO A 300 -19.11 10.17 11.74
CA PRO A 300 -17.73 10.00 12.18
C PRO A 300 -16.86 11.15 11.65
N VAL A 301 -15.83 11.51 12.40
CA VAL A 301 -14.78 12.40 11.91
C VAL A 301 -13.81 11.62 11.00
N ASP A 302 -13.42 12.22 9.87
CA ASP A 302 -12.29 11.73 9.08
C ASP A 302 -10.99 12.32 9.65
N THR A 303 -10.02 11.49 10.05
CA THR A 303 -8.73 11.91 10.60
C THR A 303 -7.61 11.01 10.09
N ASN A 304 -6.39 11.53 10.00
CA ASN A 304 -5.23 10.65 9.98
C ASN A 304 -4.92 10.12 11.40
N TYR A 305 -3.93 9.23 11.52
CA TYR A 305 -3.57 8.63 12.81
C TYR A 305 -3.05 9.68 13.81
N LEU A 306 -2.26 10.65 13.34
CA LEU A 306 -1.60 11.65 14.20
C LEU A 306 -2.64 12.59 14.86
N GLU A 307 -3.70 12.93 14.14
CA GLU A 307 -4.85 13.68 14.66
C GLU A 307 -5.65 12.86 15.69
N ALA A 308 -5.88 11.58 15.40
CA ALA A 308 -6.57 10.66 16.30
C ALA A 308 -5.80 10.44 17.62
N GLU A 309 -4.47 10.29 17.54
CA GLU A 309 -3.57 10.23 18.69
C GLU A 309 -3.63 11.53 19.51
N ALA A 310 -3.57 12.69 18.85
CA ALA A 310 -3.63 13.98 19.54
C ALA A 310 -4.97 14.20 20.26
N PHE A 311 -6.08 13.78 19.65
CA PHE A 311 -7.38 13.79 20.31
C PHE A 311 -7.39 12.91 21.57
N CYS A 312 -6.84 11.69 21.50
CA CYS A 312 -6.75 10.79 22.66
C CYS A 312 -5.92 11.40 23.79
N ASN A 313 -4.81 12.08 23.48
CA ASN A 313 -3.98 12.79 24.45
C ASN A 313 -4.73 13.96 25.12
N TRP A 314 -5.45 14.77 24.33
CA TRP A 314 -6.31 15.83 24.86
C TRP A 314 -7.40 15.25 25.76
N LYS A 315 -8.08 14.20 25.31
CA LYS A 315 -9.18 13.58 26.07
C LYS A 315 -8.67 12.95 27.37
N SER A 316 -7.48 12.36 27.35
CA SER A 316 -6.79 11.88 28.54
C SER A 316 -6.59 12.99 29.56
N LYS A 317 -6.06 14.14 29.13
CA LYS A 317 -5.86 15.31 29.99
C LYS A 317 -7.17 15.89 30.52
N LYS A 318 -8.18 16.03 29.65
CA LYS A 318 -9.51 16.58 29.98
C LYS A 318 -10.26 15.72 30.99
N THR A 319 -10.14 14.39 30.90
CA THR A 319 -10.91 13.44 31.72
C THR A 319 -10.11 12.83 32.87
N ASN A 320 -8.80 13.06 32.93
CA ASN A 320 -7.86 12.40 33.85
C ASN A 320 -7.96 10.87 33.78
N LYS A 321 -8.11 10.34 32.57
CA LYS A 321 -8.17 8.90 32.25
C LYS A 321 -7.08 8.57 31.24
N ASN A 322 -6.69 7.29 31.16
CA ASN A 322 -5.74 6.83 30.14
C ASN A 322 -6.50 6.50 28.85
N ILE A 323 -6.69 7.49 27.98
CA ILE A 323 -7.39 7.37 26.70
C ILE A 323 -6.38 7.18 25.57
N THR A 324 -6.57 6.12 24.77
CA THR A 324 -5.71 5.80 23.63
C THR A 324 -6.50 5.16 22.49
N LEU A 325 -5.85 4.92 21.35
CA LEU A 325 -6.38 4.10 20.27
C LEU A 325 -6.24 2.60 20.62
N PRO A 326 -7.13 1.72 20.13
CA PRO A 326 -6.97 0.28 20.32
C PRO A 326 -5.76 -0.27 19.55
N SER A 327 -5.19 -1.40 19.99
CA SER A 327 -4.33 -2.23 19.12
C SER A 327 -5.19 -3.04 18.13
N GLU A 328 -4.58 -3.66 17.11
CA GLU A 328 -5.25 -4.63 16.23
C GLU A 328 -5.93 -5.74 17.07
N GLY A 329 -5.25 -6.30 18.07
CA GLY A 329 -5.81 -7.33 18.94
C GLY A 329 -6.98 -6.87 19.80
N MET A 330 -6.95 -5.63 20.30
CA MET A 330 -8.09 -5.02 21.00
C MET A 330 -9.28 -4.79 20.06
N TRP A 331 -9.03 -4.38 18.82
CA TRP A 331 -10.09 -4.24 17.82
C TRP A 331 -10.75 -5.60 17.53
N HIS A 332 -9.97 -6.66 17.33
CA HIS A 332 -10.52 -8.02 17.17
C HIS A 332 -11.28 -8.52 18.41
N SER A 333 -10.81 -8.19 19.63
CA SER A 333 -11.52 -8.49 20.87
C SER A 333 -12.90 -7.81 20.91
N LEU A 334 -12.97 -6.54 20.48
CA LEU A 334 -14.22 -5.78 20.38
C LEU A 334 -15.18 -6.37 19.34
N VAL A 335 -14.67 -6.76 18.17
CA VAL A 335 -15.46 -7.41 17.10
C VAL A 335 -16.06 -8.72 17.60
N ASN A 336 -15.25 -9.55 18.26
CA ASN A 336 -15.67 -10.83 18.84
C ASN A 336 -16.72 -10.62 19.94
N PHE A 337 -16.49 -9.68 20.86
CA PHE A 337 -17.43 -9.34 21.92
C PHE A 337 -18.77 -8.84 21.38
N SER A 338 -18.74 -8.06 20.30
CA SER A 338 -19.95 -7.55 19.63
C SER A 338 -20.68 -8.62 18.82
N ASN A 339 -20.05 -9.77 18.58
CA ASN A 339 -20.55 -10.86 17.75
C ASN A 339 -20.91 -10.41 16.33
N PHE A 340 -20.11 -9.50 15.75
CA PHE A 340 -20.25 -9.14 14.34
C PHE A 340 -19.96 -10.35 13.45
N LYS A 341 -20.65 -10.45 12.31
CA LYS A 341 -20.42 -11.47 11.28
C LYS A 341 -20.17 -10.77 9.95
N ASP A 342 -19.04 -11.05 9.33
CA ASP A 342 -18.70 -10.57 8.00
C ASP A 342 -19.35 -11.42 6.91
N GLU A 343 -19.06 -11.08 5.66
CA GLU A 343 -19.50 -11.83 4.50
C GLU A 343 -18.96 -13.29 4.55
N PRO A 344 -19.77 -14.33 4.23
CA PRO A 344 -21.07 -14.33 3.55
C PRO A 344 -22.29 -14.36 4.49
N PHE A 345 -22.09 -14.16 5.80
CA PHE A 345 -23.15 -14.36 6.80
C PHE A 345 -24.15 -13.20 6.89
N TRP A 346 -24.05 -12.21 6.01
CA TRP A 346 -25.00 -11.10 5.92
C TRP A 346 -26.35 -11.56 5.35
N ASP A 347 -27.41 -11.43 6.16
CA ASP A 347 -28.79 -11.63 5.71
C ASP A 347 -29.34 -10.34 5.06
N GLY A 348 -29.26 -10.27 3.73
CA GLY A 348 -29.58 -9.04 3.00
C GLY A 348 -28.46 -8.00 3.11
N LYS A 349 -28.80 -6.73 3.32
CA LYS A 349 -27.81 -5.65 3.45
C LYS A 349 -27.00 -5.82 4.74
N PRO A 350 -25.68 -5.55 4.74
CA PRO A 350 -24.86 -5.64 5.95
C PRO A 350 -25.40 -4.71 7.03
N ASN A 351 -25.27 -5.11 8.30
CA ASN A 351 -25.55 -4.22 9.44
C ASN A 351 -24.34 -3.30 9.71
N ALA A 352 -23.86 -2.64 8.67
CA ALA A 352 -22.72 -1.73 8.64
C ALA A 352 -22.77 -0.91 7.35
N ASN A 353 -22.27 0.33 7.37
CA ASN A 353 -22.11 1.14 6.16
C ASN A 353 -20.84 0.72 5.41
N ILE A 354 -20.91 -0.34 4.60
CA ILE A 354 -19.77 -0.97 3.93
C ILE A 354 -20.20 -1.53 2.56
N ASN A 355 -19.24 -1.84 1.68
CA ASN A 355 -19.46 -2.43 0.36
C ASN A 355 -20.38 -1.62 -0.56
N LEU A 356 -20.50 -0.30 -0.31
CA LEU A 356 -21.44 0.60 -1.00
C LEU A 356 -22.91 0.12 -0.97
N GLU A 357 -23.29 -0.75 -0.03
CA GLU A 357 -24.64 -1.33 0.05
C GLU A 357 -25.68 -0.38 0.69
N HIS A 358 -25.23 0.67 1.38
CA HIS A 358 -26.09 1.70 1.99
C HIS A 358 -25.90 3.08 1.40
N TYR A 359 -24.73 3.68 1.59
CA TYR A 359 -24.43 5.06 1.18
C TYR A 359 -23.07 5.14 0.48
N SER A 360 -22.89 6.18 -0.34
CA SER A 360 -21.59 6.60 -0.89
C SER A 360 -20.98 7.76 -0.09
N SER A 361 -21.23 7.75 1.22
CA SER A 361 -20.69 8.67 2.21
C SER A 361 -20.72 7.99 3.58
N SER A 362 -20.09 8.59 4.58
CA SER A 362 -20.36 8.25 5.97
C SER A 362 -21.82 8.55 6.34
N CYS A 363 -22.26 8.04 7.48
CA CYS A 363 -23.59 8.22 8.05
C CYS A 363 -23.50 8.40 9.58
N PRO A 364 -24.63 8.66 10.28
CA PRO A 364 -24.62 8.79 11.74
C PRO A 364 -23.96 7.60 12.47
N VAL A 365 -23.11 7.88 13.46
CA VAL A 365 -22.35 6.86 14.22
C VAL A 365 -23.22 6.00 15.13
N ASP A 366 -24.49 6.39 15.31
CA ASP A 366 -25.49 5.72 16.11
C ASP A 366 -26.51 4.93 15.26
N LYS A 367 -26.18 4.67 13.99
CA LYS A 367 -27.07 3.98 13.05
C LYS A 367 -26.95 2.46 13.08
N PHE A 368 -25.75 1.90 12.96
CA PHE A 368 -25.53 0.47 12.80
C PHE A 368 -25.09 -0.20 14.11
N LYS A 369 -26.06 -0.63 14.91
CA LYS A 369 -25.83 -1.29 16.20
C LYS A 369 -25.41 -2.74 16.03
N THR A 370 -24.29 -3.16 16.62
CA THR A 370 -23.87 -4.56 16.73
C THR A 370 -23.49 -4.88 18.18
N GLY A 371 -24.25 -5.78 18.83
CA GLY A 371 -24.12 -5.99 20.27
C GLY A 371 -24.45 -4.69 21.02
N ASP A 372 -23.58 -4.26 21.92
CA ASP A 372 -23.72 -2.97 22.64
C ASP A 372 -23.03 -1.80 21.91
N PHE A 373 -22.24 -2.08 20.88
CA PHE A 373 -21.48 -1.10 20.10
C PHE A 373 -22.20 -0.71 18.81
N TYR A 374 -21.68 0.31 18.14
CA TYR A 374 -22.13 0.77 16.83
C TYR A 374 -20.93 0.96 15.91
N ASP A 375 -21.11 0.75 14.60
CA ASP A 375 -20.03 0.87 13.61
C ASP A 375 -18.77 0.11 14.05
N VAL A 376 -18.97 -1.15 14.48
CA VAL A 376 -17.87 -2.08 14.80
C VAL A 376 -17.02 -2.30 13.54
N VAL A 377 -17.67 -2.37 12.39
CA VAL A 377 -17.08 -2.31 11.05
C VAL A 377 -17.85 -1.29 10.21
N GLY A 378 -17.24 -0.84 9.11
CA GLY A 378 -17.84 0.10 8.17
C GLY A 378 -17.90 1.54 8.67
N ASN A 379 -18.53 2.38 7.86
CA ASN A 379 -18.59 3.84 7.98
C ASN A 379 -17.23 4.50 7.73
N VAL A 380 -16.22 4.22 8.53
CA VAL A 380 -14.82 4.62 8.30
C VAL A 380 -13.88 3.53 8.80
N TRP A 381 -12.71 3.42 8.17
CA TRP A 381 -11.59 2.66 8.74
C TRP A 381 -11.26 3.18 10.14
N GLN A 382 -10.84 2.30 11.04
CA GLN A 382 -10.52 2.65 12.43
C GLN A 382 -9.02 2.51 12.68
N TRP A 383 -8.34 3.62 12.97
CA TRP A 383 -6.91 3.61 13.30
C TRP A 383 -6.61 2.77 14.55
N THR A 384 -5.53 1.97 14.47
CA THR A 384 -4.99 1.21 15.61
C THR A 384 -3.56 1.65 15.93
N THR A 385 -3.10 1.35 17.14
CA THR A 385 -1.71 1.58 17.57
C THR A 385 -0.72 0.57 16.98
N THR A 386 -1.20 -0.53 16.40
CA THR A 386 -0.36 -1.60 15.86
C THR A 386 0.30 -1.17 14.55
N ALA A 387 1.63 -1.18 14.52
CA ALA A 387 2.39 -1.07 13.28
C ALA A 387 2.24 -2.36 12.48
N ILE A 388 2.19 -2.26 11.16
CA ILE A 388 2.06 -3.44 10.29
C ILE A 388 3.34 -4.30 10.30
N ASP A 389 3.13 -5.61 10.35
CA ASP A 389 4.15 -6.64 10.31
C ASP A 389 3.63 -7.91 9.60
N GLY A 390 4.50 -8.90 9.44
CA GLY A 390 4.12 -10.24 8.98
C GLY A 390 3.83 -11.16 10.16
N PHE A 391 2.77 -11.97 10.08
CA PHE A 391 2.50 -13.00 11.08
C PHE A 391 3.55 -14.12 11.06
N LYS A 392 3.54 -14.97 12.09
CA LYS A 392 4.38 -16.17 12.10
C LYS A 392 3.97 -17.07 10.94
N GLY A 393 4.93 -17.37 10.06
CA GLY A 393 4.68 -18.11 8.83
C GLY A 393 4.27 -17.24 7.64
N PHE A 394 4.40 -15.92 7.74
CA PHE A 394 4.30 -15.00 6.62
C PHE A 394 5.23 -15.42 5.48
N GLU A 395 4.68 -15.48 4.28
CA GLU A 395 5.41 -15.72 3.03
C GLU A 395 5.03 -14.61 2.06
N ILE A 396 6.00 -14.13 1.30
CA ILE A 396 5.77 -13.09 0.29
C ILE A 396 5.05 -13.72 -0.90
N HIS A 397 4.03 -13.06 -1.45
CA HIS A 397 3.37 -13.56 -2.64
C HIS A 397 4.30 -13.46 -3.88
N PRO A 398 4.54 -14.54 -4.64
CA PRO A 398 5.55 -14.56 -5.70
C PRO A 398 5.26 -13.64 -6.90
N LEU A 399 4.00 -13.28 -7.13
CA LEU A 399 3.61 -12.33 -8.18
C LEU A 399 3.50 -10.87 -7.70
N TYR A 400 3.58 -10.61 -6.38
CA TYR A 400 3.41 -9.27 -5.85
C TYR A 400 4.21 -9.10 -4.56
N ASP A 401 5.53 -9.06 -4.73
CA ASP A 401 6.50 -9.12 -3.65
C ASP A 401 6.71 -7.80 -2.90
N ASP A 402 6.23 -6.70 -3.45
CA ASP A 402 6.30 -5.35 -2.92
C ASP A 402 4.96 -4.83 -2.36
N PHE A 403 3.93 -5.67 -2.21
CA PHE A 403 2.66 -5.26 -1.61
C PHE A 403 2.79 -4.96 -0.11
N SER A 404 3.22 -5.95 0.69
CA SER A 404 3.26 -5.82 2.15
C SER A 404 4.60 -5.38 2.70
N VAL A 405 5.68 -5.99 2.21
CA VAL A 405 7.00 -5.88 2.85
C VAL A 405 7.53 -4.45 2.95
N PRO A 406 7.35 -3.57 1.93
CA PRO A 406 7.77 -2.19 2.07
C PRO A 406 7.15 -1.56 3.32
N THR A 407 5.88 -1.80 3.61
CA THR A 407 5.16 -1.19 4.74
C THR A 407 5.65 -1.62 6.13
N PHE A 408 6.48 -2.66 6.26
CA PHE A 408 7.00 -3.18 7.54
C PHE A 408 8.14 -2.30 8.09
N ASP A 409 7.89 -1.01 8.25
CA ASP A 409 8.90 0.00 8.53
C ASP A 409 8.65 0.78 9.84
N ASN A 410 7.62 0.38 10.59
CA ASN A 410 7.19 1.00 11.85
C ASN A 410 6.75 2.47 11.71
N ARG A 411 6.38 2.89 10.50
CA ARG A 411 5.78 4.19 10.21
C ARG A 411 4.41 4.04 9.54
N HIS A 412 4.03 2.81 9.19
CA HIS A 412 2.68 2.42 8.79
C HIS A 412 1.95 1.78 9.96
N ASN A 413 0.71 2.22 10.18
CA ASN A 413 -0.15 1.62 11.19
C ASN A 413 -1.30 0.88 10.52
N ILE A 414 -1.66 -0.24 11.12
CA ILE A 414 -2.85 -0.98 10.76
C ILE A 414 -4.06 -0.14 11.14
N PHE A 415 -5.03 -0.15 10.24
CA PHE A 415 -6.39 0.32 10.46
C PHE A 415 -7.37 -0.76 10.03
N LYS A 416 -8.50 -0.87 10.73
CA LYS A 416 -9.39 -2.03 10.63
C LYS A 416 -10.84 -1.63 10.33
N GLY A 417 -11.60 -2.59 9.79
CA GLY A 417 -13.05 -2.53 9.71
C GLY A 417 -13.65 -2.00 8.41
N GLY A 418 -12.87 -1.49 7.47
CA GLY A 418 -13.39 -0.93 6.23
C GLY A 418 -14.13 0.40 6.41
N SER A 419 -14.24 1.18 5.34
CA SER A 419 -15.07 2.37 5.25
C SER A 419 -16.37 2.11 4.46
N TRP A 420 -17.17 3.15 4.27
CA TRP A 420 -18.31 3.10 3.35
C TRP A 420 -17.91 2.80 1.90
N ALA A 421 -16.66 3.12 1.50
CA ALA A 421 -16.13 2.92 0.15
C ALA A 421 -15.47 1.56 -0.05
N SER A 422 -15.06 0.89 1.03
CA SER A 422 -14.40 -0.42 0.97
C SER A 422 -15.27 -1.48 0.31
N THR A 423 -14.69 -2.24 -0.63
CA THR A 423 -15.36 -3.38 -1.29
C THR A 423 -14.41 -4.57 -1.40
N GLY A 424 -14.94 -5.80 -1.56
CA GLY A 424 -14.11 -7.00 -1.68
C GLY A 424 -13.37 -7.34 -0.39
N ASN A 425 -12.07 -7.67 -0.47
CA ASN A 425 -11.27 -8.05 0.69
C ASN A 425 -11.31 -6.97 1.77
N GLU A 426 -11.26 -5.68 1.43
CA GLU A 426 -11.34 -4.54 2.38
C GLU A 426 -12.54 -4.60 3.36
N THR A 427 -13.55 -5.39 3.05
CA THR A 427 -14.75 -5.57 3.88
C THR A 427 -14.66 -6.67 4.93
N LEU A 428 -13.64 -7.54 4.86
CA LEU A 428 -13.49 -8.71 5.72
C LEU A 428 -12.82 -8.35 7.05
N ILE A 429 -13.18 -9.08 8.11
CA ILE A 429 -12.59 -8.86 9.45
C ILE A 429 -11.08 -9.14 9.46
N ASN A 430 -10.65 -10.13 8.68
CA ASN A 430 -9.27 -10.60 8.65
C ASN A 430 -8.32 -9.68 7.88
N SER A 431 -8.85 -8.76 7.07
CA SER A 431 -8.03 -7.91 6.22
C SER A 431 -7.09 -7.02 6.99
N ARG A 432 -5.84 -6.97 6.53
CA ARG A 432 -4.77 -6.18 7.15
C ARG A 432 -4.23 -5.18 6.16
N TYR A 433 -4.83 -3.99 6.20
CA TYR A 433 -4.33 -2.85 5.48
C TYR A 433 -3.57 -1.93 6.43
N ALA A 434 -2.60 -1.22 5.89
CA ALA A 434 -1.81 -0.27 6.64
C ALA A 434 -1.50 0.95 5.77
N PHE A 435 -1.45 2.11 6.42
CA PHE A 435 -1.11 3.36 5.74
C PHE A 435 -0.14 4.17 6.60
N ARG A 436 0.60 5.06 5.94
CA ARG A 436 1.35 6.11 6.66
C ARG A 436 0.41 6.88 7.55
N ARG A 437 0.86 7.11 8.79
CA ARG A 437 0.09 7.80 9.83
C ARG A 437 -0.39 9.21 9.48
N HIS A 438 0.23 9.86 8.50
CA HIS A 438 -0.09 11.22 8.08
C HIS A 438 -0.97 11.31 6.82
N PHE A 439 -1.20 10.22 6.10
CA PHE A 439 -2.03 10.25 4.90
C PHE A 439 -3.52 10.25 5.26
N PRO A 440 -4.32 11.11 4.60
CA PRO A 440 -5.76 11.06 4.75
C PRO A 440 -6.31 9.81 4.06
N GLN A 441 -7.30 9.19 4.70
CA GLN A 441 -8.07 8.07 4.18
C GLN A 441 -9.55 8.29 4.52
N HIS A 442 -10.45 7.41 4.08
CA HIS A 442 -11.80 7.29 4.69
C HIS A 442 -11.71 6.65 6.08
N ALA A 443 -10.93 7.26 6.96
CA ALA A 443 -10.54 6.74 8.25
C ALA A 443 -10.90 7.72 9.36
N GLY A 444 -11.39 7.18 10.46
CA GLY A 444 -11.56 7.85 11.73
C GLY A 444 -11.01 6.95 12.83
N PHE A 445 -11.63 6.98 14.01
CA PHE A 445 -11.16 6.16 15.11
C PHE A 445 -12.23 5.93 16.18
N ARG A 446 -11.96 4.88 16.95
CA ARG A 446 -12.56 4.59 18.26
C ARG A 446 -11.46 4.76 19.30
N TYR A 447 -11.78 5.37 20.43
CA TYR A 447 -10.86 5.41 21.56
C TYR A 447 -11.24 4.38 22.63
N ILE A 448 -10.25 3.96 23.40
CA ILE A 448 -10.39 3.09 24.57
C ILE A 448 -9.85 3.78 25.82
N GLU A 449 -10.31 3.34 26.98
CA GLU A 449 -9.72 3.61 28.28
C GLU A 449 -9.00 2.35 28.77
N MET A 450 -7.70 2.47 29.00
CA MET A 450 -6.91 1.42 29.62
C MET A 450 -7.15 1.40 31.12
N THR A 451 -7.50 0.22 31.66
CA THR A 451 -7.79 0.03 33.09
C THR A 451 -6.53 -0.02 33.96
N GLN A 452 -5.35 -0.17 33.36
CA GLN A 452 -4.03 -0.09 34.01
C GLN A 452 -3.07 0.80 33.21
N GLN A 453 -2.11 1.44 33.91
CA GLN A 453 -0.97 2.12 33.27
C GLN A 453 0.03 1.07 32.80
N ASP A 454 -0.20 0.45 31.66
CA ASP A 454 0.83 -0.37 31.03
C ASP A 454 1.84 0.52 30.31
N ASN A 455 3.08 0.47 30.80
CA ASN A 455 4.22 1.09 30.16
C ASN A 455 4.53 0.33 28.86
N THR A 456 4.28 0.97 27.73
CA THR A 456 4.91 0.71 26.43
C THR A 456 4.80 -0.73 25.92
N ILE A 457 3.87 -0.96 24.98
CA ILE A 457 4.00 -2.07 24.02
C ILE A 457 5.30 -1.83 23.24
N LYS A 458 6.35 -2.56 23.61
CA LYS A 458 7.54 -2.74 22.75
C LYS A 458 7.16 -3.78 21.70
N ASN A 459 7.18 -3.38 20.44
CA ASN A 459 7.16 -4.30 19.30
C ASN A 459 8.34 -5.27 19.44
N SER A 460 8.10 -6.44 20.01
CA SER A 460 9.01 -7.58 20.00
C SER A 460 8.53 -8.53 18.92
N ASN A 461 9.08 -8.38 17.71
CA ASN A 461 9.31 -9.43 16.71
C ASN A 461 10.03 -8.80 15.49
N LYS A 462 11.28 -8.37 15.70
CA LYS A 462 12.24 -8.28 14.60
C LYS A 462 13.09 -9.55 14.67
N GLU A 463 12.75 -10.56 13.88
CA GLU A 463 13.78 -11.50 13.46
C GLU A 463 14.66 -10.76 12.45
N ASP A 464 15.91 -10.50 12.81
CA ASP A 464 16.89 -9.92 11.90
C ASP A 464 17.06 -10.86 10.70
N ILE A 465 16.67 -10.42 9.50
CA ILE A 465 16.97 -11.16 8.27
C ILE A 465 18.49 -11.12 8.07
N VAL A 466 19.16 -12.25 8.27
CA VAL A 466 20.61 -12.38 8.09
C VAL A 466 20.92 -12.66 6.62
N ASP A 467 21.71 -11.78 6.00
CA ASP A 467 22.28 -12.00 4.67
C ASP A 467 23.31 -13.14 4.70
N GLN A 468 22.92 -14.30 4.20
CA GLN A 468 23.78 -15.49 4.15
C GLN A 468 24.98 -15.32 3.19
N ASN A 469 24.94 -14.37 2.24
CA ASN A 469 25.96 -14.16 1.21
C ASN A 469 26.80 -12.89 1.42
N LYS A 470 26.59 -12.15 2.52
CA LYS A 470 27.25 -10.87 2.82
C LYS A 470 28.76 -10.87 2.60
N GLU A 471 29.45 -11.92 3.03
CA GLU A 471 30.91 -12.01 2.90
C GLU A 471 31.36 -12.10 1.43
N ALA A 472 30.61 -12.79 0.58
CA ALA A 472 30.90 -12.90 -0.84
C ALA A 472 30.72 -11.56 -1.57
N TYR A 473 29.67 -10.81 -1.23
CA TYR A 473 29.40 -9.48 -1.79
C TYR A 473 30.48 -8.46 -1.41
N ILE A 474 30.91 -8.45 -0.15
CA ILE A 474 32.01 -7.58 0.32
C ILE A 474 33.31 -7.91 -0.43
N LYS A 475 33.64 -9.19 -0.64
CA LYS A 475 34.84 -9.59 -1.39
C LYS A 475 34.81 -9.11 -2.85
N ALA A 476 33.64 -9.19 -3.50
CA ALA A 476 33.50 -8.69 -4.87
C ALA A 476 33.67 -7.17 -4.96
N ALA A 477 33.11 -6.43 -4.00
CA ALA A 477 33.32 -4.98 -3.90
C ALA A 477 34.81 -4.63 -3.70
N GLN A 478 35.50 -5.30 -2.77
CA GLN A 478 36.94 -5.11 -2.55
C GLN A 478 37.77 -5.40 -3.81
N PHE A 479 37.45 -6.48 -4.50
CA PHE A 479 38.08 -6.82 -5.77
C PHE A 479 37.84 -5.72 -6.82
N ALA A 480 36.63 -5.19 -6.92
CA ALA A 480 36.29 -4.13 -7.84
C ALA A 480 37.03 -2.82 -7.53
N ILE A 481 37.16 -2.45 -6.25
CA ILE A 481 37.94 -1.28 -5.80
C ILE A 481 39.42 -1.41 -6.20
N LEU A 482 39.99 -2.61 -6.14
CA LEU A 482 41.40 -2.84 -6.50
C LEU A 482 41.66 -2.67 -8.00
N HIS A 483 40.66 -2.98 -8.85
CA HIS A 483 40.83 -3.00 -10.31
C HIS A 483 40.34 -1.73 -11.00
N ALA A 484 39.54 -0.89 -10.32
CA ALA A 484 39.08 0.38 -10.86
C ALA A 484 40.20 1.42 -10.90
N GLU A 485 40.50 1.93 -12.10
CA GLU A 485 41.49 3.01 -12.30
C GLU A 485 40.96 4.37 -11.84
N ASN A 486 39.72 4.68 -12.22
CA ASN A 486 38.99 5.86 -11.78
C ASN A 486 37.95 5.47 -10.73
N LYS A 487 37.85 6.27 -9.67
CA LYS A 487 36.98 6.00 -8.52
C LYS A 487 36.02 7.14 -8.22
N ASN A 488 35.46 7.79 -9.25
CA ASN A 488 34.48 8.84 -9.04
C ASN A 488 33.10 8.22 -8.80
N ARG A 489 32.58 7.44 -9.76
CA ARG A 489 31.21 6.88 -9.67
C ARG A 489 31.19 5.38 -9.89
N ALA A 490 30.56 4.65 -8.98
CA ALA A 490 30.28 3.23 -9.14
C ALA A 490 28.77 2.94 -9.12
N LEU A 491 28.35 1.98 -9.94
CA LEU A 491 27.01 1.40 -9.91
C LEU A 491 27.11 -0.04 -9.42
N ASN A 492 26.25 -0.43 -8.48
CA ASN A 492 26.15 -1.79 -7.99
C ASN A 492 24.75 -2.34 -8.27
N LEU A 493 24.66 -3.32 -9.16
CA LEU A 493 23.41 -3.90 -9.64
C LEU A 493 23.12 -5.24 -8.93
N GLY A 494 21.91 -5.40 -8.41
CA GLY A 494 21.58 -6.50 -7.51
C GLY A 494 22.26 -6.30 -6.16
N CYS A 495 22.19 -5.08 -5.61
CA CYS A 495 22.92 -4.72 -4.40
C CYS A 495 22.40 -5.39 -3.13
N TYR A 496 21.23 -6.04 -3.19
CA TYR A 496 20.62 -6.75 -2.07
C TYR A 496 20.53 -5.82 -0.85
N PHE A 497 20.94 -6.27 0.34
CA PHE A 497 20.93 -5.44 1.54
C PHE A 497 22.06 -4.39 1.62
N GLY A 498 22.74 -4.09 0.50
CA GLY A 498 23.64 -2.95 0.35
C GLY A 498 25.07 -3.16 0.84
N SER A 499 25.39 -4.35 1.36
CA SER A 499 26.71 -4.65 1.93
C SER A 499 27.88 -4.48 0.94
N SER A 500 27.71 -4.84 -0.34
CA SER A 500 28.68 -4.55 -1.40
C SER A 500 28.75 -3.06 -1.79
N SER A 501 27.61 -2.36 -1.83
CA SER A 501 27.60 -0.92 -2.14
C SER A 501 28.28 -0.08 -1.06
N ILE A 502 28.03 -0.40 0.22
CA ILE A 502 28.68 0.26 1.36
C ILE A 502 30.19 -0.01 1.35
N GLU A 503 30.61 -1.23 0.98
CA GLU A 503 32.03 -1.52 0.80
C GLU A 503 32.64 -0.73 -0.37
N LEU A 504 31.95 -0.64 -1.52
CA LEU A 504 32.36 0.21 -2.65
C LEU A 504 32.50 1.68 -2.23
N ALA A 505 31.64 2.16 -1.36
CA ALA A 505 31.64 3.55 -0.88
C ALA A 505 32.92 3.91 -0.10
N LYS A 506 33.66 2.93 0.40
CA LYS A 506 35.00 3.15 1.00
C LYS A 506 36.06 3.52 -0.05
N GLY A 507 35.84 3.17 -1.33
CA GLY A 507 36.77 3.38 -2.42
C GLY A 507 36.36 4.45 -3.43
N PHE A 508 35.06 4.72 -3.58
CA PHE A 508 34.49 5.60 -4.60
C PHE A 508 33.91 6.89 -4.02
N LYS A 509 33.90 7.98 -4.78
CA LYS A 509 33.29 9.26 -4.34
C LYS A 509 31.76 9.20 -4.29
N GLU A 510 31.14 8.40 -5.16
CA GLU A 510 29.70 8.22 -5.24
C GLU A 510 29.41 6.76 -5.63
N VAL A 511 28.50 6.13 -4.91
CA VAL A 511 28.04 4.77 -5.19
C VAL A 511 26.53 4.75 -5.29
N ILE A 512 26.02 4.17 -6.36
CA ILE A 512 24.60 3.92 -6.54
C ILE A 512 24.37 2.41 -6.47
N GLY A 513 23.64 1.95 -5.46
CA GLY A 513 23.10 0.59 -5.41
C GLY A 513 21.74 0.54 -6.10
N VAL A 514 21.53 -0.45 -6.95
CA VAL A 514 20.22 -0.71 -7.56
C VAL A 514 19.83 -2.16 -7.26
N ASP A 515 18.60 -2.34 -6.80
CA ASP A 515 18.00 -3.66 -6.64
C ASP A 515 16.59 -3.66 -7.25
N PHE A 516 16.16 -4.82 -7.75
CA PHE A 516 14.82 -4.96 -8.31
C PHE A 516 13.75 -4.83 -7.22
N THR A 517 14.07 -5.27 -6.00
CA THR A 517 13.12 -5.33 -4.89
C THR A 517 13.26 -4.11 -3.96
N ALA A 518 12.14 -3.43 -3.69
CA ALA A 518 12.12 -2.30 -2.75
C ALA A 518 12.58 -2.70 -1.34
N ARG A 519 12.31 -3.95 -0.91
CA ARG A 519 12.77 -4.49 0.39
C ARG A 519 14.29 -4.40 0.55
N ASN A 520 15.02 -4.85 -0.47
CA ASN A 520 16.47 -4.87 -0.42
C ASN A 520 17.03 -3.45 -0.36
N VAL A 521 16.46 -2.52 -1.13
CA VAL A 521 16.76 -1.08 -1.10
C VAL A 521 16.52 -0.48 0.29
N ILE A 522 15.37 -0.77 0.93
CA ILE A 522 15.05 -0.29 2.28
C ILE A 522 16.06 -0.81 3.30
N ASN A 523 16.36 -2.11 3.25
CA ASN A 523 17.35 -2.73 4.14
C ASN A 523 18.75 -2.16 3.91
N ALA A 524 19.10 -1.87 2.67
CA ALA A 524 20.36 -1.24 2.31
C ALA A 524 20.47 0.20 2.82
N GLU A 525 19.40 1.00 2.73
CA GLU A 525 19.34 2.33 3.35
C GLU A 525 19.43 2.25 4.88
N GLN A 526 18.80 1.25 5.52
CA GLN A 526 18.98 1.03 6.96
C GLN A 526 20.43 0.69 7.31
N GLN A 527 21.07 -0.21 6.56
CA GLN A 527 22.46 -0.59 6.78
C GLN A 527 23.41 0.59 6.54
N LYS A 528 23.16 1.40 5.51
CA LYS A 528 23.89 2.65 5.24
C LYS A 528 23.82 3.63 6.41
N ASN A 529 22.64 3.83 6.98
CA ASN A 529 22.47 4.69 8.14
C ASN A 529 23.19 4.15 9.38
N GLN A 530 23.25 2.82 9.55
CA GLN A 530 24.00 2.19 10.63
C GLN A 530 25.53 2.32 10.45
N GLU A 531 26.01 2.24 9.21
CA GLU A 531 27.44 2.30 8.87
C GLU A 531 27.94 3.72 8.54
N ASN A 532 27.07 4.74 8.55
CA ASN A 532 27.35 6.15 8.20
C ASN A 532 28.01 6.32 6.81
N SER A 533 27.43 5.68 5.79
CA SER A 533 27.94 5.71 4.42
C SER A 533 27.23 6.75 3.54
N ASP A 534 27.47 8.04 3.81
CA ASP A 534 26.76 9.17 3.20
C ASP A 534 26.94 9.32 1.68
N ASN A 535 27.98 8.74 1.11
CA ASN A 535 28.30 8.76 -0.31
C ASN A 535 27.74 7.56 -1.10
N CYS A 536 26.78 6.85 -0.50
CA CYS A 536 26.07 5.74 -1.11
C CYS A 536 24.57 6.05 -1.20
N GLU A 537 23.93 5.75 -2.32
CA GLU A 537 22.49 5.88 -2.51
C GLU A 537 21.92 4.56 -3.01
N PHE A 538 20.68 4.23 -2.64
CA PHE A 538 20.00 3.03 -3.10
C PHE A 538 18.73 3.34 -3.86
N TRP A 539 18.53 2.63 -4.96
CA TRP A 539 17.42 2.84 -5.88
C TRP A 539 16.74 1.50 -6.21
N GLN A 540 15.42 1.52 -6.30
CA GLN A 540 14.71 0.40 -6.91
C GLN A 540 14.81 0.53 -8.44
N GLY A 541 15.18 -0.55 -9.12
CA GLY A 541 15.28 -0.53 -10.58
C GLY A 541 15.55 -1.89 -11.23
N ASP A 542 15.12 -2.01 -12.49
CA ASP A 542 15.38 -3.17 -13.34
C ASP A 542 16.76 -3.05 -14.00
N SER A 543 17.62 -4.03 -13.75
CA SER A 543 18.97 -4.08 -14.33
C SER A 543 18.97 -4.25 -15.86
N CYS A 544 17.90 -4.79 -16.45
CA CYS A 544 17.72 -4.88 -17.90
C CYS A 544 17.18 -3.58 -18.53
N ASN A 545 16.71 -2.63 -17.71
CA ASN A 545 16.05 -1.39 -18.13
C ASN A 545 16.31 -0.25 -17.12
N LEU A 546 17.58 0.13 -16.94
CA LEU A 546 17.96 1.16 -15.98
C LEU A 546 17.48 2.56 -16.40
N LYS A 547 17.05 3.36 -15.41
CA LYS A 547 16.65 4.77 -15.58
C LYS A 547 17.72 5.55 -16.36
N GLU A 548 17.29 6.42 -17.27
CA GLU A 548 18.20 7.12 -18.20
C GLU A 548 19.23 8.02 -17.51
N HIS A 549 18.94 8.55 -16.32
CA HIS A 549 19.87 9.40 -15.58
C HIS A 549 21.05 8.62 -14.94
N LEU A 550 20.92 7.29 -14.81
CA LEU A 550 21.99 6.43 -14.31
C LEU A 550 23.02 6.19 -15.42
N THR A 551 23.90 7.16 -15.64
CA THR A 551 24.95 7.11 -16.68
C THR A 551 26.33 7.43 -16.12
N SER A 552 27.37 7.19 -16.94
CA SER A 552 28.72 7.70 -16.73
C SER A 552 29.43 7.14 -15.48
N PHE A 553 29.48 5.81 -15.38
CA PHE A 553 30.13 5.10 -14.28
C PHE A 553 31.55 4.68 -14.62
N ASP A 554 32.47 4.81 -13.66
CA ASP A 554 33.84 4.29 -13.76
C ASP A 554 33.90 2.79 -13.44
N LEU A 555 32.95 2.31 -12.66
CA LEU A 555 32.76 0.91 -12.31
C LEU A 555 31.28 0.54 -12.35
N ILE A 556 30.96 -0.60 -12.96
CA ILE A 556 29.70 -1.29 -12.73
C ILE A 556 30.00 -2.66 -12.12
N LEU A 557 29.51 -2.89 -10.91
CA LEU A 557 29.52 -4.19 -10.24
C LEU A 557 28.12 -4.79 -10.34
N ALA A 558 28.02 -6.08 -10.67
CA ALA A 558 26.76 -6.81 -10.59
C ALA A 558 26.95 -8.06 -9.73
N THR A 559 26.24 -8.13 -8.61
CA THR A 559 26.32 -9.23 -7.64
C THR A 559 25.04 -10.06 -7.70
N ASN A 560 25.16 -11.36 -8.04
CA ASN A 560 24.04 -12.32 -8.11
C ASN A 560 22.86 -11.94 -9.02
N ASN A 561 23.07 -10.99 -9.93
CA ASN A 561 22.01 -10.41 -10.74
C ASN A 561 21.60 -11.31 -11.94
N LEU A 562 22.50 -12.17 -12.40
CA LEU A 562 22.32 -12.95 -13.64
C LEU A 562 21.11 -13.87 -13.66
N GLU A 563 20.80 -14.51 -12.54
CA GLU A 563 19.70 -15.48 -12.43
C GLU A 563 18.33 -14.80 -12.53
N GLU A 564 18.30 -13.48 -12.30
CA GLU A 564 17.11 -12.64 -12.35
C GLU A 564 16.95 -11.92 -13.71
N LEU A 565 17.96 -11.97 -14.59
CA LEU A 565 17.90 -11.33 -15.91
C LEU A 565 16.99 -12.11 -16.86
N TYR A 566 15.91 -11.48 -17.30
CA TYR A 566 15.05 -12.02 -18.36
C TYR A 566 15.58 -11.72 -19.77
N ASN A 567 16.54 -10.80 -19.92
CA ASN A 567 17.13 -10.45 -21.21
C ASN A 567 18.61 -10.03 -21.08
N THR A 568 19.51 -11.01 -21.29
CA THR A 568 20.95 -10.81 -21.15
C THR A 568 21.54 -9.86 -22.21
N ASP A 569 20.98 -9.80 -23.42
CA ASP A 569 21.43 -8.88 -24.47
C ASP A 569 21.13 -7.42 -24.10
N SER A 570 19.90 -7.16 -23.62
CA SER A 570 19.50 -5.84 -23.13
C SER A 570 20.38 -5.39 -21.97
N PHE A 571 20.63 -6.29 -21.02
CA PHE A 571 21.51 -6.03 -19.88
C PHE A 571 22.91 -5.61 -20.33
N VAL A 572 23.58 -6.40 -21.19
CA VAL A 572 24.95 -6.06 -21.65
C VAL A 572 24.99 -4.74 -22.41
N ASN A 573 24.01 -4.48 -23.28
CA ASN A 573 23.90 -3.21 -24.00
C ASN A 573 23.68 -2.03 -23.04
N THR A 574 22.88 -2.24 -21.99
CA THR A 574 22.66 -1.25 -20.93
C THR A 574 23.98 -0.95 -20.22
N ILE A 575 24.73 -1.97 -19.80
CA ILE A 575 26.04 -1.78 -19.13
C ILE A 575 27.01 -1.00 -20.03
N GLU A 576 27.11 -1.38 -21.30
CA GLU A 576 28.01 -0.72 -22.26
C GLU A 576 27.71 0.76 -22.43
N ASN A 577 26.43 1.13 -22.49
CA ASN A 577 26.01 2.52 -22.64
C ASN A 577 26.14 3.35 -21.35
N ARG A 578 26.41 2.72 -20.19
CA ARG A 578 26.53 3.41 -18.90
C ARG A 578 27.96 3.50 -18.39
N LEU A 579 28.91 2.76 -18.96
CA LEU A 579 30.32 2.87 -18.60
C LEU A 579 30.99 4.09 -19.26
N ASN A 580 31.82 4.79 -18.49
CA ASN A 580 32.77 5.75 -19.03
C ASN A 580 33.80 5.06 -19.92
N LYS A 581 34.50 5.84 -20.74
CA LYS A 581 35.69 5.36 -21.45
C LYS A 581 36.73 4.87 -20.43
N ASN A 582 37.18 3.63 -20.58
CA ASN A 582 38.04 2.89 -19.64
C ASN A 582 37.35 2.50 -18.32
N GLY A 583 36.04 2.63 -18.23
CA GLY A 583 35.25 2.09 -17.12
C GLY A 583 35.27 0.57 -17.14
N ILE A 584 35.10 -0.05 -15.97
CA ILE A 584 35.21 -1.50 -15.81
C ILE A 584 33.86 -2.07 -15.40
N PHE A 585 33.45 -3.16 -16.05
CA PHE A 585 32.32 -3.98 -15.59
C PHE A 585 32.83 -5.26 -14.92
N ILE A 586 32.31 -5.57 -13.73
CA ILE A 586 32.58 -6.80 -13.00
C ILE A 586 31.27 -7.49 -12.65
N LEU A 587 31.22 -8.80 -12.88
CA LEU A 587 30.07 -9.64 -12.60
C LEU A 587 30.48 -10.77 -11.67
N GLN A 588 29.76 -10.95 -10.56
CA GLN A 588 29.94 -12.05 -9.61
C GLN A 588 28.68 -12.93 -9.57
N SER A 589 28.85 -14.23 -9.78
CA SER A 589 27.82 -15.25 -9.49
C SER A 589 28.17 -15.97 -8.17
N VAL A 590 27.18 -16.17 -7.29
CA VAL A 590 27.41 -16.71 -5.93
C VAL A 590 26.97 -18.17 -5.79
N HIS A 591 26.08 -18.67 -6.66
CA HIS A 591 25.45 -19.98 -6.48
C HIS A 591 26.14 -21.16 -7.18
N ASN A 592 27.19 -20.94 -7.98
CA ASN A 592 27.87 -22.02 -8.71
C ASN A 592 26.93 -22.86 -9.61
N GLN A 593 25.70 -22.37 -9.86
CA GLN A 593 24.66 -23.01 -10.65
C GLN A 593 24.44 -22.26 -11.96
N THR A 594 25.53 -21.95 -12.67
CA THR A 594 25.42 -21.46 -14.06
C THR A 594 25.29 -22.67 -14.99
N SER A 595 24.24 -22.72 -15.81
CA SER A 595 24.17 -23.70 -16.90
C SER A 595 25.35 -23.51 -17.86
N ASP A 596 25.84 -24.60 -18.48
CA ASP A 596 26.96 -24.54 -19.45
C ASP A 596 26.71 -23.52 -20.59
N SER A 597 25.43 -23.33 -20.95
CA SER A 597 24.99 -22.31 -21.92
C SER A 597 25.28 -20.87 -21.47
N LEU A 598 25.13 -20.58 -20.17
CA LEU A 598 25.35 -19.27 -19.57
C LEU A 598 26.86 -18.99 -19.46
N GLU A 599 27.67 -19.98 -19.06
CA GLU A 599 29.13 -19.83 -19.07
C GLU A 599 29.67 -19.58 -20.48
N THR A 600 29.12 -20.27 -21.49
CA THR A 600 29.48 -20.09 -22.90
C THR A 600 29.14 -18.68 -23.37
N LEU A 601 27.91 -18.22 -23.13
CA LEU A 601 27.44 -16.88 -23.48
C LEU A 601 28.26 -15.77 -22.78
N LEU A 602 28.61 -15.97 -21.50
CA LEU A 602 29.46 -15.05 -20.75
C LEU A 602 30.87 -15.01 -21.31
N SER A 603 31.43 -16.16 -21.71
CA SER A 603 32.77 -16.23 -22.30
C SER A 603 32.86 -15.59 -23.68
N GLU A 604 31.75 -15.51 -24.42
CA GLU A 604 31.67 -14.75 -25.67
C GLU A 604 31.70 -13.24 -25.46
N LYS A 605 31.26 -12.75 -24.28
CA LYS A 605 31.05 -11.31 -24.02
C LYS A 605 31.97 -10.71 -22.96
N LEU A 606 32.53 -11.53 -22.08
CA LEU A 606 33.31 -11.15 -20.91
C LEU A 606 34.53 -12.08 -20.76
N THR A 607 35.58 -11.58 -20.12
CA THR A 607 36.77 -12.36 -19.75
C THR A 607 36.62 -12.90 -18.32
N LYS A 608 36.75 -14.22 -18.12
CA LYS A 608 36.80 -14.82 -16.76
C LYS A 608 38.15 -14.52 -16.11
N ILE A 609 38.14 -13.94 -14.91
CA ILE A 609 39.37 -13.53 -14.19
C ILE A 609 39.60 -14.35 -12.91
N GLN A 610 38.53 -14.79 -12.26
CA GLN A 610 38.54 -15.72 -11.13
C GLN A 610 37.35 -16.67 -11.23
N ASP A 611 37.29 -17.66 -10.35
CA ASP A 611 36.12 -18.53 -10.23
C ASP A 611 34.88 -17.65 -9.97
N ASN A 612 33.93 -17.72 -10.90
CA ASN A 612 32.67 -16.96 -10.91
C ASN A 612 32.79 -15.42 -10.96
N VAL A 613 33.93 -14.89 -11.42
CA VAL A 613 34.12 -13.46 -11.65
C VAL A 613 34.50 -13.19 -13.10
N TRP A 614 33.69 -12.36 -13.76
CA TRP A 614 33.88 -11.96 -15.15
C TRP A 614 34.09 -10.45 -15.27
N LYS A 615 34.89 -10.03 -16.24
CA LYS A 615 35.19 -8.64 -16.56
C LYS A 615 35.06 -8.35 -18.05
N LYS A 616 34.42 -7.24 -18.41
CA LYS A 616 34.58 -6.62 -19.73
C LYS A 616 35.71 -5.58 -19.64
N ILE A 617 36.75 -5.71 -20.46
CA ILE A 617 37.88 -4.74 -20.56
C ILE A 617 37.59 -3.76 -21.68
#